data_AF-A0A318IFX9-F1
#
_entry.id   AF-A0A318IFX9-F1
#
_cell.length_a   1.000
_cell.length_b   1.000
_cell.length_c   1.000
_cell.angle_alpha   90.00
_cell.angle_beta   90.00
_cell.angle_gamma   90.00
#
_symmetry.space_group_name_H-M   'P 1'
#
loop_
_entity.id
_entity.type
_entity.pdbx_description
1 polymer ?
#
loop_
_entity_poly.entity_id
_entity_poly.type
_entity_poly.pdbx_seq_one_letter_code
_entity_poly.pdbx_strand_id
1 'polypeptide(L)'
;MNTGSLKKFDFNKRYRLFVLTEKIPILIMCFVSLTFGTLRAQDDKDEIILVPQNRAIVQRCFLELDGVKKTFCVAVGEPNKVHYALDLSTGAIVKIWKGDFLEATTMWTGRGQEQLAEPLGNKILTIKSNSSILFENGSKHKNANQSLEYKGYTLDVKGSPTFKYANDGIEVEDRIWSTVEDTQKLHRDIRFSLNSSNGENIKYRLAQGASIRKIKKNVYSINDKSYIITISSKLKSEPEIQNTSHGQDLVIPLSSIKNSDVLEYYITW
;
A
#
# COMPACT_ATOMS: atom_id res chain seq x y z
N MET A 1 -36.57 -10.60 4.05
CA MET A 1 -35.30 -10.83 3.32
C MET A 1 -35.36 -9.98 2.07
N ASN A 2 -34.36 -9.12 1.83
CA ASN A 2 -34.35 -8.24 0.65
C ASN A 2 -33.03 -8.46 -0.11
N THR A 3 -33.09 -8.86 -1.37
CA THR A 3 -31.93 -9.27 -2.16
C THR A 3 -31.35 -8.08 -2.92
N GLY A 4 -30.41 -7.37 -2.29
CA GLY A 4 -29.67 -6.28 -2.94
C GLY A 4 -28.90 -6.76 -4.18
N SER A 5 -29.03 -6.02 -5.29
CA SER A 5 -28.45 -6.41 -6.58
C SER A 5 -27.05 -5.80 -6.76
N LEU A 6 -26.01 -6.62 -6.55
CA LEU A 6 -24.60 -6.24 -6.69
C LEU A 6 -24.26 -5.85 -8.15
N LYS A 7 -24.18 -4.55 -8.43
CA LYS A 7 -23.70 -4.03 -9.73
C LYS A 7 -22.17 -4.07 -9.81
N LYS A 8 -21.62 -5.14 -10.41
CA LYS A 8 -20.22 -5.18 -10.82
C LYS A 8 -19.96 -4.14 -11.94
N PHE A 9 -19.10 -3.15 -11.69
CA PHE A 9 -18.68 -2.20 -12.72
C PHE A 9 -17.53 -2.74 -13.58
N ASP A 10 -17.69 -2.66 -14.90
CA ASP A 10 -16.63 -2.84 -15.91
C ASP A 10 -16.20 -1.46 -16.42
N PHE A 11 -14.89 -1.20 -16.43
CA PHE A 11 -14.30 0.12 -16.70
C PHE A 11 -14.27 0.50 -18.20
N ASN A 12 -14.73 -0.36 -19.11
CA ASN A 12 -14.55 -0.19 -20.56
C ASN A 12 -15.54 0.74 -21.28
N LYS A 13 -16.55 1.32 -20.62
CA LYS A 13 -17.57 2.16 -21.29
C LYS A 13 -17.36 3.66 -21.08
N ARG A 14 -16.90 4.34 -22.13
CA ARG A 14 -16.92 5.81 -22.24
C ARG A 14 -18.32 6.30 -22.62
N TYR A 15 -18.88 7.20 -21.83
CA TYR A 15 -20.13 7.90 -22.15
C TYR A 15 -19.84 9.38 -22.48
N ARG A 16 -20.43 9.90 -23.55
CA ARG A 16 -20.43 11.34 -23.88
C ARG A 16 -21.69 11.98 -23.30
N LEU A 17 -21.52 13.08 -22.58
CA LEU A 17 -22.64 13.92 -22.13
C LEU A 17 -23.02 14.90 -23.24
N PHE A 18 -24.29 14.92 -23.63
CA PHE A 18 -24.87 16.01 -24.42
C PHE A 18 -25.54 17.01 -23.46
N VAL A 19 -25.36 18.30 -23.72
CA VAL A 19 -26.08 19.38 -23.03
C VAL A 19 -27.12 19.92 -23.99
N LEU A 20 -28.37 20.04 -23.53
CA LEU A 20 -29.44 20.77 -24.21
C LEU A 20 -29.82 21.99 -23.36
N THR A 21 -30.01 23.12 -24.03
CA THR A 21 -30.32 24.42 -23.42
C THR A 21 -31.60 24.98 -24.05
N GLU A 22 -32.62 25.35 -23.27
CA GLU A 22 -33.62 26.34 -23.68
C GLU A 22 -34.49 26.87 -22.52
N LYS A 23 -35.57 27.61 -22.84
CA LYS A 23 -36.34 28.55 -21.99
C LYS A 23 -37.86 28.45 -22.33
N ILE A 24 -38.85 29.17 -21.77
CA ILE A 24 -38.89 30.42 -20.98
C ILE A 24 -39.84 30.24 -19.73
N PRO A 25 -40.70 31.15 -19.18
CA PRO A 25 -41.17 31.04 -17.77
C PRO A 25 -42.72 31.00 -17.59
N ILE A 26 -43.16 31.32 -16.36
CA ILE A 26 -44.51 31.79 -15.89
C ILE A 26 -45.25 30.86 -14.91
N LEU A 27 -44.97 31.12 -13.62
CA LEU A 27 -45.90 31.35 -12.50
C LEU A 27 -47.29 30.67 -12.51
N ILE A 28 -47.47 29.66 -11.64
CA ILE A 28 -48.70 29.47 -10.85
C ILE A 28 -48.29 29.32 -9.37
N MET A 29 -48.97 30.02 -8.47
CA MET A 29 -48.68 30.00 -7.03
C MET A 29 -49.81 29.27 -6.28
N CYS A 30 -49.56 28.02 -5.86
CA CYS A 30 -50.46 27.28 -4.97
C CYS A 30 -49.86 27.20 -3.57
N PHE A 31 -50.60 27.64 -2.56
CA PHE A 31 -50.30 27.33 -1.16
C PHE A 31 -50.53 25.83 -0.91
N VAL A 32 -49.45 25.08 -0.70
CA VAL A 32 -49.48 23.73 -0.12
C VAL A 32 -48.92 23.83 1.30
N SER A 33 -49.60 23.21 2.26
CA SER A 33 -49.27 23.34 3.68
C SER A 33 -47.86 22.81 3.99
N LEU A 34 -47.07 23.60 4.71
CA LEU A 34 -45.72 23.26 5.14
C LEU A 34 -45.75 22.29 6.33
N THR A 35 -46.12 21.04 6.07
CA THR A 35 -45.66 19.94 6.92
C THR A 35 -44.15 19.82 6.76
N PHE A 36 -43.40 20.24 7.79
CA PHE A 36 -41.99 19.91 7.94
C PHE A 36 -41.84 18.40 8.25
N GLY A 37 -42.16 17.57 7.27
CA GLY A 37 -41.70 16.19 7.23
C GLY A 37 -40.18 16.23 7.24
N THR A 38 -39.57 15.60 8.25
CA THR A 38 -38.12 15.47 8.31
C THR A 38 -37.67 14.58 7.17
N LEU A 39 -37.20 15.21 6.09
CA LEU A 39 -36.38 14.58 5.06
C LEU A 39 -35.10 14.08 5.74
N ARG A 40 -35.19 12.90 6.35
CA ARG A 40 -34.03 12.02 6.46
C ARG A 40 -33.63 11.73 5.03
N ALA A 41 -32.55 12.37 4.58
CA ALA A 41 -31.81 11.90 3.43
C ALA A 41 -31.35 10.47 3.80
N GLN A 42 -32.09 9.47 3.32
CA GLN A 42 -31.61 8.11 3.23
C GLN A 42 -30.43 8.17 2.26
N ASP A 43 -29.22 8.24 2.80
CA ASP A 43 -27.97 8.37 2.05
C ASP A 43 -27.62 7.01 1.42
N ASP A 44 -28.46 6.62 0.44
CA ASP A 44 -28.49 5.31 -0.24
C ASP A 44 -27.32 5.20 -1.23
N LYS A 45 -26.10 5.29 -0.68
CA LYS A 45 -24.84 5.15 -1.39
C LYS A 45 -24.60 3.67 -1.69
N ASP A 46 -24.83 3.29 -2.95
CA ASP A 46 -24.32 2.03 -3.54
C ASP A 46 -22.84 1.82 -3.12
N GLU A 47 -22.55 0.77 -2.35
CA GLU A 47 -21.19 0.48 -1.83
C GLU A 47 -20.19 0.22 -2.97
N ILE A 48 -19.07 0.94 -2.98
CA ILE A 48 -18.04 0.89 -4.02
C ILE A 48 -16.93 -0.09 -3.62
N ILE A 49 -17.28 -1.37 -3.56
CA ILE A 49 -16.35 -2.46 -3.24
C ILE A 49 -15.48 -2.79 -4.47
N LEU A 50 -14.16 -2.65 -4.34
CA LEU A 50 -13.21 -3.08 -5.36
C LEU A 50 -12.95 -4.59 -5.24
N VAL A 51 -13.14 -5.34 -6.33
CA VAL A 51 -13.01 -6.80 -6.34
C VAL A 51 -12.03 -7.25 -7.45
N PRO A 52 -10.80 -7.65 -7.11
CA PRO A 52 -9.88 -8.32 -8.04
C PRO A 52 -10.49 -9.61 -8.59
N GLN A 53 -10.30 -9.87 -9.89
CA GLN A 53 -10.86 -11.05 -10.58
C GLN A 53 -9.77 -11.85 -11.31
N ASN A 54 -9.33 -11.38 -12.48
CA ASN A 54 -8.36 -12.10 -13.32
C ASN A 54 -6.96 -11.47 -13.32
N ARG A 55 -6.85 -10.24 -12.79
CA ARG A 55 -5.61 -9.46 -12.66
C ARG A 55 -5.66 -8.64 -11.38
N ALA A 56 -4.50 -8.22 -10.89
CA ALA A 56 -4.42 -7.37 -9.70
C ALA A 56 -5.01 -5.97 -9.95
N ILE A 57 -5.58 -5.36 -8.92
CA ILE A 57 -6.04 -3.97 -8.92
C ILE A 57 -5.02 -3.13 -8.14
N VAL A 58 -4.54 -2.02 -8.73
CA VAL A 58 -3.63 -1.06 -8.07
C VAL A 58 -4.39 0.24 -7.83
N GLN A 59 -4.87 0.46 -6.61
CA GLN A 59 -5.70 1.59 -6.23
C GLN A 59 -4.90 2.61 -5.39
N ARG A 60 -4.67 3.80 -5.94
CA ARG A 60 -4.18 4.96 -5.18
C ARG A 60 -5.23 5.39 -4.15
N CYS A 61 -4.85 5.52 -2.89
CA CYS A 61 -5.78 5.73 -1.78
C CYS A 61 -5.18 6.57 -0.65
N PHE A 62 -6.03 6.99 0.29
CA PHE A 62 -5.59 7.42 1.62
C PHE A 62 -5.91 6.29 2.61
N LEU A 63 -5.06 6.10 3.61
CA LEU A 63 -5.21 5.05 4.63
C LEU A 63 -4.93 5.63 6.01
N GLU A 64 -5.63 5.15 7.03
CA GLU A 64 -5.23 5.41 8.42
C GLU A 64 -4.18 4.40 8.88
N LEU A 65 -3.10 4.93 9.48
CA LEU A 65 -2.12 4.18 10.26
C LEU A 65 -1.92 4.90 11.60
N ASP A 66 -2.07 4.18 12.71
CA ASP A 66 -1.86 4.69 14.07
C ASP A 66 -2.61 6.02 14.36
N GLY A 67 -3.87 6.15 13.90
CA GLY A 67 -4.67 7.38 14.03
C GLY A 67 -4.28 8.53 13.08
N VAL A 68 -3.36 8.30 12.15
CA VAL A 68 -2.87 9.31 11.19
C VAL A 68 -3.23 8.94 9.76
N LYS A 69 -3.99 9.81 9.09
CA LYS A 69 -4.31 9.73 7.67
C LYS A 69 -3.06 9.91 6.80
N LYS A 70 -2.58 8.83 6.20
CA LYS A 70 -1.56 8.83 5.15
C LYS A 70 -2.19 9.13 3.80
N THR A 71 -1.77 10.21 3.15
CA THR A 71 -2.30 10.65 1.85
C THR A 71 -1.52 10.11 0.65
N PHE A 72 -0.37 9.48 0.86
CA PHE A 72 0.50 8.99 -0.22
C PHE A 72 0.54 7.47 -0.35
N CYS A 73 -0.58 6.80 -0.07
CA CYS A 73 -0.67 5.34 -0.14
C CYS A 73 -1.17 4.77 -1.48
N VAL A 74 -0.90 3.48 -1.67
CA VAL A 74 -1.52 2.63 -2.69
C VAL A 74 -1.89 1.29 -2.07
N ALA A 75 -3.07 0.77 -2.40
CA ALA A 75 -3.51 -0.58 -2.09
C ALA A 75 -3.42 -1.45 -3.35
N VAL A 76 -2.98 -2.69 -3.21
CA VAL A 76 -2.85 -3.67 -4.29
C VAL A 76 -3.62 -4.93 -3.91
N GLY A 77 -4.59 -5.28 -4.75
CA GLY A 77 -5.46 -6.43 -4.54
C GLY A 77 -5.19 -7.52 -5.57
N GLU A 78 -4.55 -8.62 -5.18
CA GLU A 78 -4.32 -9.78 -6.04
C GLU A 78 -5.57 -10.70 -6.12
N PRO A 79 -5.82 -11.38 -7.26
CA PRO A 79 -6.94 -12.33 -7.44
C PRO A 79 -7.10 -13.43 -6.37
N ASN A 80 -6.00 -13.87 -5.76
CA ASN A 80 -5.95 -14.95 -4.77
C ASN A 80 -6.42 -14.54 -3.35
N LYS A 81 -7.08 -13.38 -3.20
CA LYS A 81 -7.58 -12.82 -1.93
C LYS A 81 -6.47 -12.47 -0.92
N VAL A 82 -5.22 -12.31 -1.38
CA VAL A 82 -4.11 -11.75 -0.58
C VAL A 82 -3.84 -10.32 -1.06
N HIS A 83 -3.78 -9.39 -0.12
CA HIS A 83 -3.85 -7.97 -0.41
C HIS A 83 -2.84 -7.21 0.45
N TYR A 84 -2.29 -6.12 -0.09
CA TYR A 84 -1.29 -5.31 0.62
C TYR A 84 -1.43 -3.83 0.29
N ALA A 85 -0.86 -2.98 1.14
CA ALA A 85 -0.77 -1.55 0.91
C ALA A 85 0.63 -1.02 1.23
N LEU A 86 1.04 -0.01 0.46
CA LEU A 86 2.30 0.71 0.59
C LEU A 86 2.05 2.17 0.95
N ASP A 87 2.97 2.77 1.71
CA ASP A 87 3.18 4.22 1.73
C ASP A 87 4.29 4.56 0.74
N LEU A 88 3.92 5.23 -0.36
CA LEU A 88 4.85 5.51 -1.46
C LEU A 88 5.88 6.59 -1.13
N SER A 89 5.76 7.25 0.03
CA SER A 89 6.77 8.21 0.53
C SER A 89 7.91 7.49 1.25
N THR A 90 7.70 6.25 1.71
CA THR A 90 8.68 5.46 2.45
C THR A 90 9.06 4.15 1.74
N GLY A 91 8.28 3.73 0.74
CA GLY A 91 8.35 2.38 0.17
C GLY A 91 7.96 1.29 1.17
N ALA A 92 7.45 1.65 2.35
CA ALA A 92 7.11 0.69 3.39
C ALA A 92 5.80 0.00 3.05
N ILE A 93 5.74 -1.32 3.19
CA ILE A 93 4.46 -2.04 3.30
C ILE A 93 3.86 -1.67 4.65
N VAL A 94 2.61 -1.21 4.64
CA VAL A 94 1.92 -0.64 5.81
C VAL A 94 0.70 -1.45 6.26
N LYS A 95 0.07 -2.20 5.35
CA LYS A 95 -0.95 -3.19 5.69
C LYS A 95 -0.79 -4.43 4.80
N ILE A 96 -1.06 -5.61 5.36
CA ILE A 96 -1.20 -6.88 4.62
C ILE A 96 -2.43 -7.60 5.17
N TRP A 97 -3.33 -8.09 4.30
CA TRP A 97 -4.55 -8.76 4.72
C TRP A 97 -4.96 -9.89 3.77
N LYS A 98 -5.86 -10.74 4.27
CA LYS A 98 -6.54 -11.78 3.50
C LYS A 98 -8.04 -11.65 3.72
N GLY A 99 -8.82 -11.74 2.65
CA GLY A 99 -10.26 -11.50 2.66
C GLY A 99 -10.69 -10.77 1.40
N ASP A 100 -11.65 -9.85 1.50
CA ASP A 100 -11.98 -8.95 0.41
C ASP A 100 -11.05 -7.74 0.37
N PHE A 101 -10.99 -7.07 -0.79
CA PHE A 101 -9.92 -6.13 -1.07
C PHE A 101 -10.16 -4.78 -0.38
N LEU A 102 -11.06 -3.94 -0.91
CA LEU A 102 -11.10 -2.54 -0.53
C LEU A 102 -12.50 -1.93 -0.66
N GLU A 103 -12.97 -1.28 0.39
CA GLU A 103 -14.05 -0.30 0.37
C GLU A 103 -13.50 1.04 -0.17
N ALA A 104 -14.22 1.69 -1.09
CA ALA A 104 -13.83 2.96 -1.70
C ALA A 104 -14.96 4.01 -1.78
N THR A 105 -16.11 3.79 -1.13
CA THR A 105 -17.27 4.68 -1.11
C THR A 105 -16.94 6.05 -0.56
N THR A 106 -16.16 6.13 0.54
CA THR A 106 -15.77 7.43 1.13
C THR A 106 -14.78 8.22 0.26
N MET A 107 -14.10 7.55 -0.69
CA MET A 107 -13.16 8.19 -1.60
C MET A 107 -13.90 9.00 -2.68
N TRP A 108 -15.00 8.45 -3.22
CA TRP A 108 -15.72 9.02 -4.37
C TRP A 108 -17.02 9.73 -4.01
N THR A 109 -17.61 9.44 -2.84
CA THR A 109 -18.82 10.12 -2.33
C THR A 109 -18.45 11.13 -1.24
N GLY A 110 -19.25 12.19 -1.05
CA GLY A 110 -19.08 13.13 0.07
C GLY A 110 -17.73 13.87 0.13
N ARG A 111 -17.42 14.69 -0.88
CA ARG A 111 -16.21 15.55 -0.88
C ARG A 111 -16.20 16.47 0.35
N GLY A 112 -15.32 16.17 1.31
CA GLY A 112 -15.21 16.88 2.59
C GLY A 112 -15.05 15.93 3.80
N GLN A 113 -15.42 14.65 3.66
CA GLN A 113 -15.16 13.63 4.67
C GLN A 113 -13.74 13.03 4.56
N GLU A 114 -13.45 11.99 5.35
CA GLU A 114 -12.11 11.47 5.58
C GLU A 114 -11.44 10.84 4.35
N GLN A 115 -12.19 10.43 3.33
CA GLN A 115 -11.68 9.90 2.06
C GLN A 115 -10.69 8.73 2.23
N LEU A 116 -10.95 7.87 3.20
CA LEU A 116 -10.15 6.68 3.49
C LEU A 116 -10.63 5.51 2.64
N ALA A 117 -9.70 4.63 2.29
CA ALA A 117 -10.02 3.30 1.78
C ALA A 117 -9.98 2.29 2.93
N GLU A 118 -10.98 1.41 3.03
CA GLU A 118 -11.06 0.43 4.12
C GLU A 118 -10.67 -0.97 3.64
N PRO A 119 -9.63 -1.61 4.21
CA PRO A 119 -9.26 -2.99 3.89
C PRO A 119 -10.25 -4.01 4.45
N LEU A 120 -10.94 -4.77 3.59
CA LEU A 120 -12.04 -5.67 3.97
C LEU A 120 -11.56 -7.08 4.38
N GLY A 121 -10.48 -7.15 5.17
CA GLY A 121 -9.84 -8.40 5.59
C GLY A 121 -10.09 -8.78 7.05
N ASN A 122 -10.45 -10.04 7.32
CA ASN A 122 -10.70 -10.55 8.68
C ASN A 122 -9.46 -10.49 9.60
N LYS A 123 -8.25 -10.43 9.02
CA LYS A 123 -6.98 -10.24 9.74
C LYS A 123 -6.09 -9.30 8.93
N ILE A 124 -5.94 -8.07 9.41
CA ILE A 124 -5.09 -7.04 8.81
C ILE A 124 -3.83 -6.89 9.67
N LEU A 125 -2.70 -7.38 9.19
CA LEU A 125 -1.40 -6.98 9.75
C LEU A 125 -1.19 -5.51 9.38
N THR A 126 -1.04 -4.63 10.38
CA THR A 126 -0.59 -3.25 10.17
C THR A 126 0.88 -3.12 10.57
N ILE A 127 1.65 -2.40 9.76
CA ILE A 127 3.10 -2.16 9.92
C ILE A 127 3.32 -0.64 9.88
N LYS A 128 4.18 -0.11 10.77
CA LYS A 128 4.53 1.31 10.79
C LYS A 128 5.17 1.75 9.47
N SER A 129 4.85 2.96 9.02
CA SER A 129 5.51 3.59 7.86
C SER A 129 6.75 4.38 8.30
N ASN A 130 7.93 3.78 8.16
CA ASN A 130 9.24 4.45 8.19
C ASN A 130 10.02 4.05 6.93
N SER A 131 10.99 4.87 6.48
CA SER A 131 11.62 4.70 5.17
C SER A 131 12.30 3.34 4.95
N SER A 132 12.21 2.80 3.75
CA SER A 132 12.87 1.53 3.40
C SER A 132 14.37 1.70 3.13
N ILE A 133 14.82 2.94 2.90
CA ILE A 133 16.24 3.31 2.76
C ILE A 133 16.67 4.10 3.98
N LEU A 134 17.84 3.75 4.52
CA LEU A 134 18.48 4.38 5.66
C LEU A 134 19.88 4.86 5.28
N PHE A 135 20.21 6.09 5.70
CA PHE A 135 21.54 6.67 5.58
C PHE A 135 22.19 6.73 6.96
N GLU A 136 23.41 6.20 7.08
CA GLU A 136 24.15 6.23 8.35
C GLU A 136 24.86 7.59 8.58
N ASN A 137 25.23 7.85 9.84
CA ASN A 137 25.87 9.11 10.26
C ASN A 137 27.21 9.32 9.53
N GLY A 138 27.40 10.48 8.91
CA GLY A 138 28.55 10.78 8.05
C GLY A 138 28.20 10.85 6.56
N SER A 139 27.00 10.38 6.18
CA SER A 139 26.34 10.82 4.94
C SER A 139 26.08 12.34 4.95
N LYS A 140 25.74 12.92 3.79
CA LYS A 140 25.32 14.34 3.69
C LYS A 140 23.95 14.62 4.34
N HIS A 141 23.31 13.58 4.87
CA HIS A 141 21.89 13.53 5.20
C HIS A 141 21.68 13.56 6.70
N LYS A 142 21.08 14.64 7.20
CA LYS A 142 20.88 14.85 8.65
C LYS A 142 19.84 13.95 9.31
N ASN A 143 19.01 13.26 8.52
CA ASN A 143 17.89 12.43 8.98
C ASN A 143 17.96 11.04 8.34
N ALA A 144 18.07 9.99 9.16
CA ALA A 144 18.15 8.60 8.68
C ALA A 144 16.88 8.12 7.95
N ASN A 145 15.69 8.62 8.34
CA ASN A 145 14.43 8.38 7.62
C ASN A 145 14.17 9.55 6.66
N GLN A 146 14.52 9.39 5.38
CA GLN A 146 14.12 10.33 4.32
C GLN A 146 12.93 9.82 3.51
N SER A 147 12.18 10.74 2.90
CA SER A 147 11.20 10.39 1.87
C SER A 147 11.91 9.87 0.62
N LEU A 148 11.37 8.82 0.03
CA LEU A 148 11.71 8.41 -1.32
C LEU A 148 10.97 9.30 -2.32
N GLU A 149 11.59 9.57 -3.47
CA GLU A 149 10.91 10.19 -4.61
C GLU A 149 10.24 9.08 -5.44
N TYR A 150 8.91 9.04 -5.45
CA TYR A 150 8.16 8.04 -6.19
C TYR A 150 8.15 8.33 -7.70
N LYS A 151 8.67 7.38 -8.50
CA LYS A 151 8.83 7.48 -9.96
C LYS A 151 7.72 6.77 -10.76
N GLY A 152 6.69 6.24 -10.09
CA GLY A 152 5.62 5.47 -10.72
C GLY A 152 5.79 3.96 -10.59
N TYR A 153 5.18 3.19 -11.48
CA TYR A 153 5.21 1.73 -11.48
C TYR A 153 5.02 1.17 -12.89
N THR A 154 5.51 -0.04 -13.11
CA THR A 154 5.13 -0.89 -14.25
C THR A 154 4.22 -2.03 -13.78
N LEU A 155 3.52 -2.66 -14.71
CA LEU A 155 2.60 -3.78 -14.46
C LEU A 155 3.03 -4.98 -15.31
N ASP A 156 3.04 -6.18 -14.73
CA ASP A 156 3.22 -7.41 -15.50
C ASP A 156 1.90 -7.91 -16.12
N VAL A 157 1.94 -9.07 -16.79
CA VAL A 157 0.76 -9.67 -17.44
C VAL A 157 -0.37 -10.03 -16.46
N LYS A 158 -0.05 -10.36 -15.20
CA LYS A 158 -1.05 -10.57 -14.14
C LYS A 158 -1.52 -9.25 -13.51
N GLY A 159 -0.83 -8.15 -13.78
CA GLY A 159 -1.11 -6.85 -13.18
C GLY A 159 -0.42 -6.66 -11.82
N SER A 160 0.47 -7.56 -11.42
CA SER A 160 1.29 -7.36 -10.23
C SER A 160 2.28 -6.21 -10.51
N PRO A 161 2.34 -5.17 -9.64
CA PRO A 161 3.15 -3.98 -9.89
C PRO A 161 4.63 -4.18 -9.55
N THR A 162 5.48 -3.47 -10.28
CA THR A 162 6.85 -3.13 -9.86
C THR A 162 6.91 -1.62 -9.66
N PHE A 163 6.94 -1.19 -8.40
CA PHE A 163 7.05 0.22 -8.04
C PHE A 163 8.48 0.72 -8.24
N LYS A 164 8.62 2.00 -8.57
CA LYS A 164 9.91 2.65 -8.81
C LYS A 164 10.09 3.85 -7.89
N TYR A 165 11.25 3.94 -7.26
CA TYR A 165 11.62 5.02 -6.37
C TYR A 165 13.05 5.50 -6.67
N ALA A 166 13.36 6.74 -6.33
CA ALA A 166 14.73 7.25 -6.27
C ALA A 166 14.98 8.02 -4.98
N ASN A 167 16.22 8.03 -4.50
CA ASN A 167 16.72 8.94 -3.47
C ASN A 167 18.25 9.02 -3.61
N ASP A 168 18.82 10.23 -3.67
CA ASP A 168 20.27 10.52 -3.69
C ASP A 168 21.19 9.56 -4.49
N GLY A 169 20.83 9.30 -5.75
CA GLY A 169 21.62 8.47 -6.68
C GLY A 169 21.44 6.96 -6.50
N ILE A 170 20.52 6.55 -5.64
CA ILE A 170 19.91 5.22 -5.58
C ILE A 170 18.65 5.25 -6.45
N GLU A 171 18.48 4.27 -7.34
CA GLU A 171 17.17 3.90 -7.88
C GLU A 171 16.76 2.54 -7.31
N VAL A 172 15.48 2.38 -7.00
CA VAL A 172 14.91 1.16 -6.42
C VAL A 172 13.75 0.67 -7.28
N GLU A 173 13.82 -0.57 -7.73
CA GLU A 173 12.65 -1.31 -8.25
C GLU A 173 12.15 -2.28 -7.16
N ASP A 174 10.86 -2.22 -6.86
CA ASP A 174 10.21 -2.92 -5.77
C ASP A 174 8.98 -3.67 -6.30
N ARG A 175 9.13 -4.98 -6.53
CA ARG A 175 8.06 -5.85 -7.03
C ARG A 175 7.48 -6.67 -5.89
N ILE A 176 6.17 -6.55 -5.68
CA ILE A 176 5.46 -7.24 -4.61
C ILE A 176 4.27 -7.99 -5.21
N TRP A 177 4.14 -9.27 -4.88
CA TRP A 177 3.04 -10.13 -5.34
C TRP A 177 2.75 -11.24 -4.34
N SER A 178 1.71 -12.02 -4.59
CA SER A 178 1.41 -13.23 -3.83
C SER A 178 1.09 -14.41 -4.75
N THR A 179 1.09 -15.61 -4.19
CA THR A 179 0.95 -16.89 -4.91
C THR A 179 -0.37 -17.58 -4.55
N VAL A 180 -0.91 -18.43 -5.43
CA VAL A 180 -2.16 -19.17 -5.14
C VAL A 180 -1.87 -20.30 -4.14
N GLU A 181 -0.66 -20.83 -4.23
CA GLU A 181 -0.10 -21.96 -3.48
C GLU A 181 0.18 -21.61 -2.01
N ASP A 182 0.46 -20.33 -1.72
CA ASP A 182 0.74 -19.86 -0.36
C ASP A 182 0.04 -18.51 -0.10
N THR A 183 -1.18 -18.61 0.43
CA THR A 183 -2.03 -17.46 0.76
C THR A 183 -1.77 -16.85 2.15
N GLN A 184 -0.65 -17.22 2.80
CA GLN A 184 -0.11 -16.54 3.99
C GLN A 184 1.34 -16.07 3.74
N LYS A 185 1.68 -15.84 2.46
CA LYS A 185 2.98 -15.32 2.04
C LYS A 185 2.83 -14.20 1.02
N LEU A 186 3.54 -13.11 1.28
CA LEU A 186 3.75 -12.01 0.35
C LEU A 186 5.22 -12.06 -0.09
N HIS A 187 5.44 -12.09 -1.40
CA HIS A 187 6.76 -12.15 -2.02
C HIS A 187 7.20 -10.72 -2.38
N ARG A 188 8.48 -10.42 -2.16
CA ARG A 188 9.06 -9.11 -2.45
C ARG A 188 10.47 -9.23 -3.02
N ASP A 189 10.63 -8.71 -4.24
CA ASP A 189 11.91 -8.58 -4.94
C ASP A 189 12.31 -7.11 -4.97
N ILE A 190 13.47 -6.79 -4.40
CA ILE A 190 14.07 -5.45 -4.52
C ILE A 190 15.30 -5.49 -5.42
N ARG A 191 15.45 -4.50 -6.30
CA ARG A 191 16.65 -4.22 -7.09
C ARG A 191 17.15 -2.81 -6.82
N PHE A 192 18.47 -2.63 -6.82
CA PHE A 192 19.12 -1.36 -6.50
C PHE A 192 20.11 -0.95 -7.61
N SER A 193 19.85 0.17 -8.28
CA SER A 193 20.85 0.84 -9.12
C SER A 193 21.59 1.86 -8.27
N LEU A 194 22.91 1.73 -8.14
CA LEU A 194 23.74 2.64 -7.34
C LEU A 194 24.74 3.39 -8.22
N ASN A 195 24.60 4.72 -8.29
CA ASN A 195 25.49 5.59 -9.05
C ASN A 195 26.79 5.91 -8.28
N SER A 196 27.62 4.86 -8.12
CA SER A 196 28.96 4.83 -7.51
C SER A 196 29.08 5.05 -5.99
N SER A 197 30.02 4.31 -5.40
CA SER A 197 30.65 4.44 -4.06
C SER A 197 29.78 4.47 -2.79
N ASN A 198 28.56 4.99 -2.80
CA ASN A 198 27.83 5.31 -1.57
C ASN A 198 27.25 4.10 -0.80
N GLY A 199 27.26 2.89 -1.39
CA GLY A 199 26.59 1.71 -0.85
C GLY A 199 27.08 1.19 0.51
N GLU A 200 28.21 1.69 1.02
CA GLU A 200 28.75 1.34 2.34
C GLU A 200 27.97 2.00 3.49
N ASN A 201 27.51 3.25 3.31
CA ASN A 201 26.80 4.03 4.34
C ASN A 201 25.27 4.00 4.17
N ILE A 202 24.75 3.06 3.35
CA ILE A 202 23.32 2.94 3.03
C ILE A 202 22.84 1.54 3.42
N LYS A 203 21.75 1.47 4.18
CA LYS A 203 21.11 0.22 4.61
C LYS A 203 19.66 0.16 4.14
N TYR A 204 19.20 -1.01 3.73
CA TYR A 204 17.78 -1.28 3.42
C TYR A 204 17.09 -1.87 4.64
N ARG A 205 15.93 -1.30 5.04
CA ARG A 205 15.10 -1.79 6.15
C ARG A 205 14.16 -2.89 5.64
N LEU A 206 14.46 -4.14 6.00
CA LEU A 206 13.64 -5.32 5.69
C LEU A 206 12.34 -5.35 6.51
N ALA A 207 12.42 -4.96 7.79
CA ALA A 207 11.30 -4.92 8.73
C ALA A 207 11.61 -3.99 9.92
N GLN A 208 10.58 -3.67 10.70
CA GLN A 208 10.68 -2.97 11.99
C GLN A 208 9.65 -3.49 12.99
N GLY A 209 9.96 -3.39 14.28
CA GLY A 209 9.07 -3.81 15.37
C GLY A 209 9.51 -3.30 16.74
N ALA A 210 8.71 -3.56 17.76
CA ALA A 210 9.10 -3.37 19.16
C ALA A 210 10.09 -4.47 19.63
N SER A 211 10.06 -5.65 19.02
CA SER A 211 11.05 -6.70 19.21
C SER A 211 11.27 -7.51 17.94
N ILE A 212 12.53 -7.78 17.61
CA ILE A 212 12.98 -8.58 16.48
C ILE A 212 13.90 -9.68 17.00
N ARG A 213 13.61 -10.94 16.65
CA ARG A 213 14.40 -12.10 17.09
C ARG A 213 14.75 -12.99 15.91
N LYS A 214 16.05 -13.24 15.71
CA LYS A 214 16.54 -14.24 14.74
C LYS A 214 16.10 -15.64 15.17
N ILE A 215 15.36 -16.35 14.33
CA ILE A 215 14.94 -17.74 14.56
C ILE A 215 16.04 -18.70 14.09
N LYS A 216 16.59 -18.44 12.90
CA LYS A 216 17.72 -19.17 12.29
C LYS A 216 18.37 -18.27 11.23
N LYS A 217 19.38 -18.76 10.51
CA LYS A 217 19.95 -18.05 9.35
C LYS A 217 18.84 -17.59 8.39
N ASN A 218 18.89 -16.33 7.97
CA ASN A 218 17.93 -15.67 7.07
C ASN A 218 16.45 -15.67 7.52
N VAL A 219 16.11 -16.02 8.77
CA VAL A 219 14.71 -16.06 9.25
C VAL A 219 14.56 -15.33 10.58
N TYR A 220 13.69 -14.31 10.61
CA TYR A 220 13.53 -13.38 11.73
C TYR A 220 12.04 -13.20 12.09
N SER A 221 11.73 -13.36 13.38
CA SER A 221 10.41 -13.10 13.97
C SER A 221 10.29 -11.64 14.39
N ILE A 222 9.20 -10.98 14.01
CA ILE A 222 8.89 -9.59 14.38
C ILE A 222 7.67 -9.57 15.32
N ASN A 223 7.73 -8.75 16.38
CA ASN A 223 6.66 -8.56 17.38
C ASN A 223 6.07 -9.90 17.86
N ASP A 224 6.90 -10.75 18.45
CA ASP A 224 6.54 -12.09 18.95
C ASP A 224 5.74 -12.96 17.95
N LYS A 225 6.26 -13.09 16.72
CA LYS A 225 5.64 -13.81 15.59
C LYS A 225 4.35 -13.18 15.04
N SER A 226 4.10 -11.89 15.28
CA SER A 226 3.08 -11.14 14.54
C SER A 226 3.29 -11.22 13.02
N TYR A 227 4.56 -11.26 12.59
CA TYR A 227 4.98 -11.71 11.27
C TYR A 227 6.42 -12.23 11.28
N ILE A 228 6.82 -12.89 10.19
CA ILE A 228 8.15 -13.47 9.97
C ILE A 228 8.71 -12.94 8.64
N ILE A 229 9.98 -12.50 8.66
CA ILE A 229 10.79 -12.25 7.47
C ILE A 229 11.63 -13.49 7.16
N THR A 230 11.59 -13.96 5.91
CA THR A 230 12.46 -15.03 5.38
C THR A 230 13.13 -14.57 4.10
N ILE A 231 14.46 -14.63 4.02
CA ILE A 231 15.24 -14.15 2.87
C ILE A 231 15.79 -15.33 2.06
N SER A 232 15.40 -15.46 0.79
CA SER A 232 15.86 -16.51 -0.13
C SER A 232 17.17 -16.17 -0.83
N SER A 233 17.45 -14.88 -1.03
CA SER A 233 18.62 -14.39 -1.75
C SER A 233 19.97 -14.71 -1.09
N LYS A 234 21.01 -14.89 -1.92
CA LYS A 234 22.39 -15.19 -1.48
C LYS A 234 23.14 -13.91 -1.10
N LEU A 235 23.01 -13.50 0.15
CA LEU A 235 23.66 -12.30 0.69
C LEU A 235 25.16 -12.52 0.98
N LYS A 236 25.98 -11.46 0.87
CA LYS A 236 27.40 -11.48 1.33
C LYS A 236 27.50 -11.49 2.86
N SER A 237 26.59 -10.82 3.56
CA SER A 237 26.47 -10.78 5.02
C SER A 237 25.05 -11.13 5.45
N GLU A 238 24.84 -11.55 6.69
CA GLU A 238 23.47 -11.67 7.23
C GLU A 238 22.94 -10.29 7.68
N PRO A 239 21.61 -10.08 7.69
CA PRO A 239 21.00 -8.85 8.20
C PRO A 239 21.29 -8.57 9.68
N GLU A 240 21.51 -7.30 9.98
CA GLU A 240 21.71 -6.74 11.32
C GLU A 240 20.35 -6.48 12.00
N ILE A 241 20.31 -6.65 13.32
CA ILE A 241 19.22 -6.13 14.15
C ILE A 241 19.76 -4.90 14.87
N GLN A 242 19.19 -3.73 14.60
CA GLN A 242 19.61 -2.46 15.19
C GLN A 242 18.55 -1.93 16.16
N ASN A 243 18.98 -1.44 17.33
CA ASN A 243 18.10 -0.79 18.30
C ASN A 243 17.90 0.69 17.91
N THR A 244 16.67 1.19 18.02
CA THR A 244 16.30 2.56 17.63
C THR A 244 15.38 3.21 18.67
N SER A 245 15.15 4.52 18.54
CA SER A 245 14.17 5.23 19.37
C SER A 245 12.72 4.78 19.14
N HIS A 246 12.44 4.05 18.04
CA HIS A 246 11.12 3.51 17.71
C HIS A 246 10.97 2.00 17.95
N GLY A 247 12.01 1.34 18.48
CA GLY A 247 12.04 -0.10 18.77
C GLY A 247 13.31 -0.77 18.23
N GLN A 248 13.13 -1.65 17.24
CA GLN A 248 14.21 -2.34 16.54
C GLN A 248 13.93 -2.38 15.03
N ASP A 249 14.99 -2.24 14.23
CA ASP A 249 14.99 -2.43 12.78
C ASP A 249 15.76 -3.70 12.39
N LEU A 250 15.27 -4.40 11.36
CA LEU A 250 16.02 -5.44 10.66
C LEU A 250 16.55 -4.84 9.36
N VAL A 251 17.88 -4.75 9.22
CA VAL A 251 18.51 -4.00 8.12
C VAL A 251 19.60 -4.80 7.40
N ILE A 252 19.86 -4.46 6.14
CA ILE A 252 20.96 -5.01 5.35
C ILE A 252 21.77 -3.88 4.69
N PRO A 253 23.11 -3.86 4.81
CA PRO A 253 23.95 -2.94 4.04
C PRO A 253 23.81 -3.17 2.53
N LEU A 254 23.65 -2.10 1.74
CA LEU A 254 23.56 -2.25 0.28
C LEU A 254 24.89 -2.76 -0.32
N SER A 255 26.03 -2.47 0.31
CA SER A 255 27.33 -3.07 0.01
C SER A 255 27.35 -4.61 0.10
N SER A 256 26.43 -5.24 0.85
CA SER A 256 26.27 -6.69 0.94
C SER A 256 25.50 -7.31 -0.23
N ILE A 257 24.95 -6.48 -1.12
CA ILE A 257 24.25 -6.81 -2.36
C ILE A 257 25.15 -6.39 -3.54
N LYS A 258 24.87 -6.80 -4.78
CA LYS A 258 25.47 -6.19 -5.98
C LYS A 258 24.38 -5.48 -6.78
N ASN A 259 24.72 -4.48 -7.58
CA ASN A 259 23.74 -3.77 -8.43
C ASN A 259 22.97 -4.70 -9.41
N SER A 260 23.48 -5.90 -9.68
CA SER A 260 22.83 -6.94 -10.50
C SER A 260 21.90 -7.89 -9.74
N ASP A 261 22.03 -7.95 -8.41
CA ASP A 261 21.46 -9.02 -7.59
C ASP A 261 20.07 -8.61 -7.07
N VAL A 262 19.14 -9.55 -7.03
CA VAL A 262 17.79 -9.33 -6.48
C VAL A 262 17.81 -9.65 -4.98
N LEU A 263 17.39 -8.70 -4.15
CA LEU A 263 17.07 -8.94 -2.75
C LEU A 263 15.65 -9.55 -2.68
N GLU A 264 15.59 -10.85 -2.92
CA GLU A 264 14.38 -11.65 -2.75
C GLU A 264 14.13 -11.92 -1.25
N TYR A 265 12.92 -11.62 -0.78
CA TYR A 265 12.45 -12.02 0.55
C TYR A 265 10.93 -12.18 0.64
N TYR A 266 10.47 -12.82 1.72
CA TYR A 266 9.08 -13.16 1.98
C TYR A 266 8.61 -12.63 3.34
N ILE A 267 7.35 -12.21 3.39
CA ILE A 267 6.63 -11.84 4.61
C ILE A 267 5.51 -12.87 4.84
N THR A 268 5.48 -13.49 6.03
CA THR A 268 4.44 -14.44 6.45
C THR A 268 3.83 -14.00 7.79
N TRP A 269 2.50 -14.02 7.91
CA TRP A 269 1.73 -13.44 9.02
C TRP A 269 0.47 -14.24 9.35
#